data_AF-A0A0S8AXZ8-F1
#
_entry.id   AF-A0A0S8AXZ8-F1
#
_cell.length_a   1.000
_cell.length_b   1.000
_cell.length_c   1.000
_cell.angle_alpha   90.00
_cell.angle_beta   90.00
_cell.angle_gamma   90.00
#
_symmetry.space_group_name_H-M   'P 1'
#
loop_
_entity.id
_entity.type
_entity.pdbx_description
1 polymer ?
#
loop_
_entity_poly.entity_id
_entity_poly.type
_entity_poly.pdbx_seq_one_letter_code
_entity_poly.pdbx_strand_id
1 'polypeptide(L)' 'MADYPTGLLPLPPQMAVERIGTLLLEEAAESIARLDGGADAEALHDFRVALRRLRSVLRAFRPYLDHAVTKKTRARIRD' A
#
# COMPACT_ATOMS: atom_id res chain seq x y z
N MET A 1 2.36 -14.27 -4.03
CA MET A 1 0.94 -13.91 -3.88
C MET A 1 0.82 -13.31 -2.50
N ALA A 2 0.45 -12.02 -2.35
CA ALA A 2 0.50 -11.35 -1.05
C ALA A 2 -0.27 -12.19 -0.03
N ASP A 3 0.40 -12.55 1.07
CA ASP A 3 -0.25 -13.24 2.18
C ASP A 3 -1.17 -12.20 2.82
N TYR A 4 -2.45 -12.25 2.46
CA TYR A 4 -3.39 -11.30 3.01
C TYR A 4 -3.57 -11.60 4.48
N PRO A 5 -3.51 -10.58 5.35
CA PRO A 5 -3.58 -10.80 6.78
C PRO A 5 -4.88 -11.54 7.09
N THR A 6 -4.76 -12.66 7.78
CA THR A 6 -5.93 -13.41 8.23
C THR A 6 -6.75 -12.55 9.19
N GLY A 7 -8.07 -12.70 9.17
CA GLY A 7 -8.95 -12.00 10.10
C GLY A 7 -9.33 -10.57 9.69
N LEU A 8 -9.27 -10.21 8.41
CA LEU A 8 -9.82 -8.94 7.92
C LEU A 8 -11.36 -8.88 7.92
N LEU A 9 -12.03 -9.99 7.55
CA LEU A 9 -13.49 -10.06 7.45
C LEU A 9 -14.25 -9.67 8.73
N PRO A 10 -13.82 -10.06 9.94
CA PRO A 10 -14.51 -9.65 11.17
C PRO A 10 -14.24 -8.20 11.59
N LEU A 11 -13.30 -7.49 10.95
CA LEU A 11 -12.99 -6.11 11.32
C LEU A 11 -13.99 -5.13 10.71
N PRO A 12 -14.23 -3.98 11.36
CA PRO A 12 -14.86 -2.85 10.69
C PRO A 12 -14.14 -2.52 9.38
N PRO A 13 -14.86 -2.15 8.29
CA PRO A 13 -14.25 -1.89 6.99
C PRO A 13 -13.08 -0.90 7.05
N GLN A 14 -13.19 0.13 7.89
CA GLN A 14 -12.12 1.10 8.11
C GLN A 14 -10.84 0.44 8.62
N MET A 15 -10.91 -0.36 9.68
CA MET A 15 -9.73 -1.05 10.23
C MET A 15 -9.13 -2.05 9.25
N ALA A 16 -9.98 -2.77 8.51
CA ALA A 16 -9.50 -3.71 7.49
C ALA A 16 -8.71 -2.99 6.39
N VAL A 17 -9.25 -1.86 5.90
CA VAL A 17 -8.60 -1.06 4.85
C VAL A 17 -7.33 -0.37 5.35
N GLU A 18 -7.32 0.14 6.58
CA GLU A 18 -6.11 0.69 7.21
C GLU A 18 -5.00 -0.37 7.27
N ARG A 19 -5.30 -1.60 7.70
CA ARG A 19 -4.34 -2.71 7.72
C ARG A 19 -3.83 -3.05 6.32
N ILE A 20 -4.71 -3.15 5.32
CA ILE A 20 -4.31 -3.39 3.93
C ILE A 20 -3.40 -2.26 3.43
N GLY A 21 -3.73 -1.00 3.76
CA GLY A 21 -2.94 0.16 3.39
C GLY A 21 -1.53 0.14 3.99
N THR A 22 -1.43 -0.20 5.28
CA THR A 22 -0.14 -0.33 5.98
C THR A 22 0.72 -1.43 5.37
N LEU A 23 0.17 -2.62 5.10
CA LEU A 23 0.92 -3.71 4.48
C LEU A 23 1.47 -3.33 3.10
N LEU A 24 0.68 -2.65 2.28
CA LEU A 24 1.13 -2.20 0.97
C LEU A 24 2.20 -1.11 1.05
N LEU A 25 2.21 -0.31 2.13
CA LEU A 25 3.29 0.65 2.42
C LEU A 25 4.56 -0.07 2.85
N GLU A 26 4.45 -1.11 3.67
CA GLU A 26 5.57 -1.96 4.09
C GLU A 26 6.19 -2.68 2.89
N GLU A 27 5.38 -3.32 2.03
CA GLU A 27 5.86 -3.95 0.77
C GLU A 27 6.61 -2.95 -0.12
N ALA A 28 6.13 -1.71 -0.23
CA ALA A 28 6.79 -0.67 -1.00
C ALA A 28 8.13 -0.26 -0.37
N ALA A 29 8.17 -0.11 0.95
CA ALA A 29 9.39 0.25 1.68
C ALA A 29 10.46 -0.85 1.59
N GLU A 30 10.08 -2.12 1.75
CA GLU A 30 10.97 -3.27 1.58
C GLU A 30 11.53 -3.36 0.17
N SER A 31 10.70 -3.08 -0.84
CA SER A 31 11.13 -3.07 -2.24
C SER A 31 12.17 -1.96 -2.51
N ILE A 32 12.03 -0.77 -1.91
CA ILE A 32 13.06 0.27 -1.99
C ILE A 32 14.35 -0.17 -1.28
N ALA A 33 14.25 -0.76 -0.10
CA ALA A 33 15.43 -1.22 0.64
C ALA A 33 16.24 -2.26 -0.16
N ARG A 34 15.57 -3.12 -0.95
CA ARG A 34 16.23 -4.06 -1.88
C ARG A 34 16.90 -3.36 -3.06
N LEU A 35 16.36 -2.24 -3.55
CA LEU A 35 16.98 -1.45 -4.62
C LEU A 35 18.31 -0.82 -4.18
N ASP A 36 18.37 -0.27 -2.96
CA ASP A 36 19.59 0.34 -2.42
C ASP A 36 20.73 -0.68 -2.25
N GLY A 37 20.39 -1.98 -2.14
CA GLY A 37 21.34 -3.10 -2.12
C GLY A 37 21.98 -3.44 -3.47
N GLY A 38 21.56 -2.80 -4.57
CA GLY A 38 22.32 -2.72 -5.83
C GLY A 38 22.18 -3.87 -6.83
N ALA A 39 21.35 -4.89 -6.59
CA ALA A 39 21.32 -6.09 -7.46
C ALA A 39 19.93 -6.55 -7.92
N ASP A 40 18.84 -5.91 -7.49
CA ASP A 40 17.49 -6.44 -7.71
C ASP A 40 16.70 -5.61 -8.75
N ALA A 41 16.75 -6.04 -10.02
CA ALA A 41 15.96 -5.45 -11.10
C ALA A 41 14.45 -5.66 -10.90
N GLU A 42 14.03 -6.68 -10.14
CA GLU A 42 12.63 -6.93 -9.81
C GLU A 42 12.15 -6.03 -8.68
N ALA A 43 13.03 -5.56 -7.79
CA ALA A 43 12.65 -4.68 -6.69
C ALA A 43 11.98 -3.37 -7.14
N LEU A 44 12.40 -2.79 -8.28
CA LEU A 44 11.72 -1.63 -8.86
C LEU A 44 10.35 -1.98 -9.44
N HIS A 45 10.21 -3.19 -10.00
CA HIS A 45 8.93 -3.70 -10.45
C HIS A 45 7.99 -3.90 -9.25
N ASP A 46 8.43 -4.57 -8.20
CA ASP A 46 7.68 -4.84 -6.99
C ASP A 46 7.24 -3.55 -6.29
N PHE A 47 8.15 -2.58 -6.18
CA PHE A 47 7.83 -1.24 -5.67
C PHE A 47 6.67 -0.59 -6.45
N ARG A 48 6.74 -0.61 -7.79
CA ARG A 48 5.69 -0.06 -8.65
C ARG A 48 4.37 -0.84 -8.51
N VAL A 49 4.43 -2.16 -8.32
CA VAL A 49 3.26 -3.01 -8.10
C VAL A 49 2.60 -2.67 -6.76
N ALA A 50 3.38 -2.56 -5.68
CA ALA A 50 2.89 -2.20 -4.34
C ALA A 50 2.22 -0.82 -4.34
N LEU A 51 2.87 0.21 -4.92
CA LEU A 51 2.27 1.55 -5.05
C LEU A 51 1.01 1.57 -5.93
N ARG A 52 0.95 0.77 -6.99
CA ARG A 52 -0.28 0.64 -7.81
C ARG A 52 -1.43 0.06 -6.98
N ARG A 53 -1.17 -0.99 -6.19
CA ARG A 53 -2.18 -1.58 -5.30
C ARG A 53 -2.61 -0.59 -4.22
N LEU A 54 -1.66 0.12 -3.59
CA LEU A 54 -1.95 1.13 -2.58
C LEU A 54 -2.87 2.22 -3.13
N ARG A 55 -2.53 2.78 -4.30
CA ARG A 55 -3.40 3.77 -4.98
C ARG A 55 -4.82 3.25 -5.21
N SER A 56 -4.96 2.01 -5.67
CA SER A 56 -6.27 1.39 -5.88
C SER A 56 -7.07 1.30 -4.59
N VAL A 57 -6.46 0.85 -3.49
CA VAL A 57 -7.09 0.78 -2.17
C VAL A 57 -7.52 2.17 -1.68
N LEU A 58 -6.60 3.14 -1.74
CA LEU A 58 -6.86 4.52 -1.31
C LEU A 58 -7.99 5.19 -2.12
N ARG A 59 -8.17 4.81 -3.38
CA ARG A 59 -9.25 5.29 -4.25
C ARG A 59 -10.57 4.58 -3.94
N ALA A 60 -10.56 3.25 -3.86
CA ALA A 60 -11.77 2.44 -3.68
C ALA A 60 -12.42 2.65 -2.31
N PHE A 61 -11.62 2.84 -1.27
CA PHE A 61 -12.07 2.97 0.11
C PHE A 61 -11.93 4.38 0.67
N ARG A 62 -11.94 5.39 -0.21
CA ARG A 62 -11.78 6.79 0.16
C ARG A 62 -12.66 7.24 1.34
N PRO A 63 -13.98 6.91 1.40
CA PRO A 63 -14.82 7.33 2.53
C PRO A 63 -14.32 6.85 3.90
N TYR A 64 -13.63 5.70 3.93
CA TYR A 64 -13.07 5.11 5.15
C TYR A 64 -11.66 5.60 5.48
N LEU A 65 -11.05 6.42 4.62
CA LEU A 65 -9.65 6.82 4.73
C LEU A 65 -9.46 8.33 4.64
N ASP A 66 -10.53 9.12 4.49
CA ASP A 66 -10.42 10.59 4.40
C ASP A 66 -9.95 11.22 5.71
N HIS A 67 -10.08 10.52 6.87
CA HIS A 67 -9.52 10.98 8.15
C HIS A 67 -8.00 10.81 8.25
N ALA A 68 -7.43 9.78 7.60
CA ALA A 68 -6.01 9.45 7.70
C ALA A 68 -5.20 9.90 6.47
N VAL A 69 -5.82 9.93 5.29
CA VAL A 69 -5.13 10.14 4.01
C VAL A 69 -5.62 11.42 3.35
N THR A 70 -4.82 12.48 3.45
CA THR A 70 -5.17 13.77 2.86
C THR A 70 -5.11 13.75 1.32
N LYS A 71 -5.80 14.70 0.68
CA LYS A 71 -5.68 14.94 -0.78
C LYS A 71 -4.22 15.16 -1.21
N LYS A 72 -3.42 15.83 -0.37
CA LYS A 72 -1.99 16.06 -0.61
C LYS A 72 -1.21 14.74 -0.62
N THR A 73 -1.46 13.85 0.34
CA THR A 73 -0.83 12.53 0.38
C THR A 73 -1.17 11.71 -0.86
N ARG A 74 -2.44 11.68 -1.28
CA ARG A 74 -2.87 10.97 -2.51
C ARG A 74 -2.19 11.52 -3.76
N ALA A 75 -1.95 12.84 -3.82
CA ALA A 75 -1.28 13.46 -4.95
C ALA A 75 0.20 13.07 -5.04
N ARG A 76 0.89 12.86 -3.91
CA ARG A 76 2.32 12.51 -3.85
C ARG A 76 2.65 11.12 -4.37
N ILE A 77 1.68 10.22 -4.36
CA ILE A 77 1.86 8.80 -4.74
C ILE A 77 1.24 8.47 -6.10
N ARG A 78 0.75 9.48 -6.81
CA ARG A 78 0.02 9.31 -8.07
C ARG A 78 0.94 9.00 -9.25
N ASP A 79 2.15 9.56 -9.20
CA ASP A 79 3.22 9.44 -10.20
C ASP A 79 4.29 8.43 -9.73
#